data_AF-A0A101X0I3-F1
#
_entry.id   AF-A0A101X0I3-F1
#
_cell.length_a   1.000
_cell.length_b   1.000
_cell.length_c   1.000
_cell.angle_alpha   90.00
_cell.angle_beta   90.00
_cell.angle_gamma   90.00
#
_symmetry.space_group_name_H-M   'P 1'
#
loop_
_entity.id
_entity.type
_entity.pdbx_description
1 polymer ?
#
loop_
_entity_poly.entity_id
_entity_poly.type
_entity_poly.pdbx_seq_one_letter_code
_entity_poly.pdbx_strand_id
1 'polypeptide(L)'
;MVRPTIPRNYKGLLDVVLAGRVRYMGRVVVRDYGVRNSRLWVHGEIHMTVPLDIYYEHMVRHKKNSGKLIGGIDVNTDRLNLAIIDERGDLRDYKTFWFSETSRKGFSRRRAWSIIGMRIHEMLDYAYHHGVKTLFLENPEVLGRLKLMWIRNGDRGHENYNHKVAIFRSSIIERIAIKAPLYSIETKYVNPRGTTSSIEHDELMRKYGLDRHTTSAHLIALRGLKHQ
;
A
#
# COMPACT_ATOMS: atom_id res chain seq x y z
N MET A 1 -13.11 -34.66 6.16
CA MET A 1 -12.48 -33.63 5.30
C MET A 1 -12.90 -32.25 5.80
N VAL A 2 -11.94 -31.37 6.13
CA VAL A 2 -12.23 -30.00 6.58
C VAL A 2 -12.57 -29.14 5.37
N ARG A 3 -13.69 -28.41 5.40
CA ARG A 3 -14.11 -27.48 4.34
C ARG A 3 -13.97 -26.04 4.85
N PRO A 4 -12.85 -25.34 4.57
CA PRO A 4 -12.67 -23.97 5.00
C PRO A 4 -13.54 -23.01 4.18
N THR A 5 -14.04 -21.97 4.83
CA THR A 5 -14.65 -20.83 4.13
C THR A 5 -13.55 -19.97 3.52
N ILE A 6 -13.42 -19.97 2.19
CA ILE A 6 -12.39 -19.22 1.47
C ILE A 6 -13.03 -17.97 0.85
N PRO A 7 -12.50 -16.76 1.11
CA PRO A 7 -12.96 -15.55 0.42
C PRO A 7 -12.81 -15.69 -1.10
N ARG A 8 -13.83 -15.26 -1.87
CA ARG A 8 -13.86 -15.41 -3.34
C ARG A 8 -12.61 -14.85 -4.03
N ASN A 9 -12.07 -13.74 -3.53
CA ASN A 9 -10.89 -13.08 -4.07
C ASN A 9 -9.59 -13.87 -3.89
N TYR A 10 -9.53 -14.85 -2.97
CA TYR A 10 -8.36 -15.72 -2.77
C TYR A 10 -8.60 -17.15 -3.27
N LYS A 11 -9.84 -17.50 -3.63
CA LYS A 11 -10.18 -18.85 -4.06
C LYS A 11 -9.36 -19.28 -5.28
N GLY A 12 -9.28 -18.45 -6.32
CA GLY A 12 -8.52 -18.78 -7.54
C GLY A 12 -7.04 -19.03 -7.25
N LEU A 13 -6.40 -18.17 -6.45
CA LEU A 13 -5.01 -18.36 -6.06
C LEU A 13 -4.81 -19.63 -5.23
N LEU A 14 -5.73 -19.93 -4.31
CA LEU A 14 -5.65 -21.13 -3.48
C LEU A 14 -5.83 -22.41 -4.31
N ASP A 15 -6.80 -22.42 -5.22
CA ASP A 15 -7.07 -23.56 -6.09
C ASP A 15 -5.82 -23.89 -6.93
N VAL A 16 -5.13 -22.86 -7.44
CA VAL A 16 -3.86 -23.00 -8.17
C VAL A 16 -2.75 -23.57 -7.29
N VAL A 17 -2.55 -23.03 -6.09
CA VAL A 17 -1.49 -23.52 -5.18
C VAL A 17 -1.73 -24.98 -4.81
N LEU A 18 -2.98 -25.35 -4.55
CA LEU A 18 -3.36 -26.72 -4.17
C LEU A 18 -3.29 -27.68 -5.37
N ALA A 19 -3.79 -27.29 -6.54
CA ALA A 19 -3.81 -28.13 -7.74
C ALA A 19 -2.42 -28.27 -8.38
N GLY A 20 -1.66 -27.17 -8.44
CA GLY A 20 -0.31 -27.12 -9.02
C GLY A 20 0.79 -27.74 -8.14
N ARG A 21 0.45 -28.23 -6.94
CA ARG A 21 1.41 -28.79 -5.96
C ARG A 21 2.60 -27.87 -5.68
N VAL A 22 2.36 -26.55 -5.70
CA VAL A 22 3.38 -25.55 -5.38
C VAL A 22 3.78 -25.76 -3.92
N ARG A 23 5.08 -25.81 -3.63
CA ARG A 23 5.54 -25.88 -2.25
C ARG A 23 5.15 -24.58 -1.54
N TYR A 24 4.33 -24.69 -0.50
CA TYR A 24 3.94 -23.56 0.33
C TYR A 24 4.26 -23.85 1.80
N MET A 25 4.58 -22.80 2.55
CA MET A 25 4.57 -22.87 4.00
C MET A 25 3.16 -22.52 4.47
N GLY A 26 2.50 -23.47 5.13
CA GLY A 26 1.15 -23.31 5.65
C GLY A 26 1.14 -23.39 7.17
N ARG A 27 0.30 -22.57 7.81
CA ARG A 27 -0.01 -22.67 9.23
C ARG A 27 -1.52 -22.61 9.42
N VAL A 28 -2.06 -23.52 10.21
CA VAL A 28 -3.45 -23.46 10.67
C VAL A 28 -3.46 -22.97 12.12
N VAL A 29 -4.25 -21.94 12.39
CA VAL A 29 -4.46 -21.39 13.73
C VAL A 29 -5.89 -21.66 14.12
N VAL A 30 -6.10 -22.58 15.05
CA VAL A 30 -7.42 -22.80 15.67
C VAL A 30 -7.57 -21.79 16.79
N ARG A 31 -8.65 -21.01 16.74
CA ARG A 31 -8.98 -20.00 17.76
C ARG A 31 -10.09 -20.47 18.68
N ASP A 32 -11.04 -21.21 18.14
CA ASP A 32 -12.20 -21.69 18.87
C ASP A 32 -12.78 -22.92 18.17
N TYR A 33 -13.58 -23.69 18.89
CA TYR A 33 -14.34 -24.80 18.34
C TYR A 33 -15.66 -24.99 19.08
N GLY A 34 -16.66 -25.51 18.38
CA GLY A 34 -17.96 -25.81 18.97
C GLY A 34 -18.58 -27.04 18.33
N VAL A 35 -19.39 -27.78 19.08
CA VAL A 35 -20.13 -28.94 18.58
C VAL A 35 -21.60 -28.56 18.46
N ARG A 36 -22.16 -28.70 17.26
CA ARG A 36 -23.60 -28.48 17.01
C ARG A 36 -24.14 -29.56 16.09
N ASN A 37 -25.24 -30.21 16.48
CA ASN A 37 -25.85 -31.32 15.74
C ASN A 37 -24.84 -32.42 15.39
N SER A 38 -24.03 -32.83 16.37
CA SER A 38 -22.97 -33.84 16.20
C SER A 38 -21.91 -33.50 15.15
N ARG A 39 -21.78 -32.21 14.76
CA ARG A 39 -20.71 -31.70 13.88
C ARG A 39 -19.79 -30.77 14.64
N LEU A 40 -18.49 -31.00 14.49
CA LEU A 40 -17.43 -30.11 14.99
C LEU A 40 -17.26 -28.92 14.03
N TRP A 41 -17.44 -27.72 14.57
CA TRP A 41 -17.15 -26.46 13.91
C TRP A 41 -15.85 -25.91 14.47
N VAL A 42 -14.91 -25.56 13.60
CA VAL A 42 -13.62 -24.99 14.00
C VAL A 42 -13.55 -23.57 13.46
N HIS A 43 -13.23 -22.61 14.32
CA HIS A 43 -13.00 -21.22 13.96
C HIS A 43 -11.53 -20.91 14.07
N GLY A 44 -10.97 -20.32 13.03
CA GLY A 44 -9.53 -20.18 12.93
C GLY A 44 -9.09 -19.41 11.69
N GLU A 45 -7.79 -19.44 11.45
CA GLU A 45 -7.15 -18.83 10.30
C GLU A 45 -6.22 -19.84 9.62
N ILE A 46 -6.16 -19.75 8.29
CA ILE A 46 -5.15 -20.45 7.49
C ILE A 46 -4.20 -19.38 6.98
N HIS A 47 -2.94 -19.50 7.34
CA HIS A 47 -1.86 -18.67 6.82
C HIS A 47 -1.10 -19.49 5.79
N MET A 48 -0.78 -18.88 4.66
CA MET A 48 -0.07 -19.53 3.57
C MET A 48 0.88 -18.52 2.93
N THR A 49 2.11 -18.96 2.69
CA THR A 49 3.06 -18.22 1.86
C THR A 49 2.95 -18.71 0.42
N VAL A 50 2.75 -17.79 -0.51
CA VAL A 50 2.65 -18.08 -1.95
C VAL A 50 3.83 -17.41 -2.66
N PRO A 51 4.53 -18.13 -3.57
CA PRO A 51 5.54 -17.52 -4.43
C PRO A 51 4.99 -16.29 -5.17
N LEU A 52 5.81 -15.24 -5.27
CA LEU A 52 5.37 -13.94 -5.76
C LEU A 52 5.04 -13.95 -7.26
N ASP A 53 5.76 -14.74 -8.04
CA ASP A 53 5.49 -15.03 -9.44
C ASP A 53 4.10 -15.65 -9.64
N ILE A 54 3.77 -16.69 -8.86
CA ILE A 54 2.43 -17.32 -8.88
C ILE A 54 1.35 -16.32 -8.47
N TYR A 55 1.63 -15.49 -7.45
CA TYR A 55 0.73 -14.41 -7.05
C TYR A 55 0.45 -13.45 -8.20
N TYR A 56 1.48 -12.98 -8.91
CA TYR A 56 1.32 -12.04 -10.03
C TYR A 56 0.62 -12.65 -11.24
N GLU A 57 0.93 -13.89 -11.58
CA GLU A 57 0.29 -14.59 -12.69
C GLU A 57 -1.23 -14.72 -12.49
N HIS A 58 -1.67 -15.03 -11.27
CA HIS A 58 -3.07 -15.36 -10.98
C HIS A 58 -3.91 -14.21 -10.44
N MET A 59 -3.27 -13.19 -9.87
CA MET A 59 -3.95 -12.04 -9.28
C MET A 59 -3.89 -10.78 -10.16
N VAL A 60 -3.34 -10.90 -11.37
CA VAL A 60 -3.28 -9.81 -12.35
C VAL A 60 -4.65 -9.16 -12.56
N ARG A 61 -4.67 -7.83 -12.55
CA ARG A 61 -5.84 -6.99 -12.83
C ARG A 61 -5.79 -6.45 -14.24
N HIS A 62 -4.63 -5.91 -14.62
CA HIS A 62 -4.36 -5.39 -15.96
C HIS A 62 -3.05 -5.99 -16.48
N LYS A 63 -3.12 -6.61 -17.67
CA LYS A 63 -2.00 -7.37 -18.26
C LYS A 63 -0.97 -6.50 -18.99
N LYS A 64 -1.37 -5.32 -19.45
CA LYS A 64 -0.54 -4.41 -20.21
C LYS A 64 -0.85 -2.98 -19.78
N ASN A 65 0.16 -2.13 -19.78
CA ASN A 65 0.03 -0.71 -19.50
C ASN A 65 0.89 0.07 -20.50
N SER A 66 0.23 0.81 -21.40
CA SER A 66 0.85 1.70 -22.40
C SER A 66 0.88 3.16 -21.96
N GLY A 67 0.61 3.43 -20.68
CA GLY A 67 0.73 4.74 -20.08
C GLY A 67 2.17 5.27 -20.17
N LYS A 68 2.28 6.58 -19.97
CA LYS A 68 3.56 7.32 -19.95
C LYS A 68 3.67 8.30 -18.77
N LEU A 69 2.59 8.46 -18.01
CA LEU A 69 2.54 9.39 -16.90
C LEU A 69 3.22 8.78 -15.68
N ILE A 70 3.63 9.67 -14.79
CA ILE A 70 4.33 9.33 -13.56
C ILE A 70 3.43 9.71 -12.41
N GLY A 71 3.29 8.84 -11.42
CA GLY A 71 2.57 9.17 -10.19
C GLY A 71 3.49 9.20 -8.99
N GLY A 72 3.21 10.08 -8.04
CA GLY A 72 3.82 10.09 -6.71
C GLY A 72 2.76 9.87 -5.65
N ILE A 73 3.09 9.12 -4.61
CA ILE A 73 2.14 8.79 -3.53
C ILE A 73 2.67 9.27 -2.17
N ASP A 74 1.93 10.16 -1.54
CA ASP A 74 2.10 10.48 -0.12
C ASP A 74 1.19 9.59 0.74
N VAL A 75 1.83 8.73 1.54
CA VAL A 75 1.15 7.75 2.41
C VAL A 75 1.00 8.32 3.82
N ASN A 76 -0.22 8.37 4.33
CA ASN A 76 -0.53 8.78 5.71
C ASN A 76 -1.32 7.69 6.45
N THR A 77 -1.60 7.91 7.73
CA THR A 77 -2.32 6.94 8.57
C THR A 77 -3.81 6.83 8.25
N ASP A 78 -4.39 7.86 7.62
CA ASP A 78 -5.81 7.98 7.34
C ASP A 78 -6.14 8.16 5.86
N ARG A 79 -5.13 8.31 4.99
CA ARG A 79 -5.31 8.57 3.56
C ARG A 79 -4.10 8.20 2.70
N LEU A 80 -4.33 8.05 1.40
CA LEU A 80 -3.32 8.04 0.34
C LEU A 80 -3.56 9.23 -0.57
N ASN A 81 -2.53 10.03 -0.84
CA ASN A 81 -2.63 11.12 -1.83
C ASN A 81 -1.80 10.74 -3.05
N LEU A 82 -2.45 10.70 -4.20
CA LEU A 82 -1.83 10.47 -5.49
C LEU A 82 -1.74 11.80 -6.24
N ALA A 83 -0.55 12.13 -6.76
CA ALA A 83 -0.38 13.17 -7.76
C ALA A 83 0.16 12.53 -9.04
N ILE A 84 -0.38 12.92 -10.19
CA ILE A 84 -0.02 12.40 -11.51
C ILE A 84 0.57 13.55 -12.32
N ILE A 85 1.77 13.35 -12.83
CA ILE A 85 2.51 14.30 -13.66
C ILE A 85 2.84 13.70 -15.02
N ASP A 86 3.14 14.58 -15.96
CA ASP A 86 3.77 14.19 -17.22
C ASP A 86 5.31 14.21 -17.16
N GLU A 87 5.93 13.95 -18.31
CA GLU A 87 7.38 13.97 -18.51
C GLU A 87 8.03 15.35 -18.32
N ARG A 88 7.25 16.43 -18.32
CA ARG A 88 7.72 17.80 -18.05
C ARG A 88 7.61 18.16 -16.57
N GLY A 89 6.96 17.32 -15.77
CA GLY A 89 6.67 17.57 -14.36
C GLY A 89 5.37 18.33 -14.11
N ASP A 90 4.59 18.60 -15.16
CA ASP A 90 3.33 19.31 -15.04
C ASP A 90 2.26 18.39 -14.43
N LEU A 91 1.56 18.89 -13.42
CA LEU A 91 0.45 18.19 -12.80
C LEU A 91 -0.68 17.97 -13.81
N ARG A 92 -1.05 16.71 -14.00
CA ARG A 92 -2.14 16.29 -14.89
C ARG A 92 -3.40 15.94 -14.12
N ASP A 93 -3.25 15.32 -12.95
CA ASP A 93 -4.36 15.00 -12.07
C ASP A 93 -3.87 14.69 -10.65
N TYR A 94 -4.78 14.71 -9.67
CA TYR A 94 -4.50 14.28 -8.30
C TYR A 94 -5.76 13.75 -7.61
N LYS A 95 -5.58 12.85 -6.65
CA LYS A 95 -6.70 12.29 -5.88
C LYS A 95 -6.30 11.82 -4.49
N THR A 96 -7.15 12.10 -3.52
CA THR A 96 -7.04 11.59 -2.15
C THR A 96 -7.99 10.42 -1.92
N PHE A 97 -7.46 9.32 -1.41
CA PHE A 97 -8.21 8.12 -1.03
C PHE A 97 -8.25 8.00 0.49
N TRP A 98 -9.41 8.33 1.06
CA TRP A 98 -9.62 8.39 2.51
C TRP A 98 -9.97 7.03 3.13
N PHE A 99 -9.41 6.77 4.30
CA PHE A 99 -9.73 5.64 5.19
C PHE A 99 -9.62 6.07 6.67
N SER A 100 -10.11 7.27 6.97
CA SER A 100 -10.00 7.89 8.30
C SER A 100 -10.72 7.11 9.40
N GLU A 101 -11.69 6.28 9.05
CA GLU A 101 -12.37 5.35 9.96
C GLU A 101 -11.41 4.34 10.59
N THR A 102 -10.31 4.01 9.90
CA THR A 102 -9.33 3.02 10.37
C THR A 102 -8.44 3.54 11.51
N SER A 103 -8.37 4.87 11.67
CA SER A 103 -7.58 5.55 12.71
C SER A 103 -8.35 5.74 14.02
N ARG A 104 -9.62 5.32 14.09
CA ARG A 104 -10.45 5.45 15.30
C ARG A 104 -9.95 4.53 16.42
N LYS A 105 -9.99 5.02 17.66
CA LYS A 105 -9.60 4.23 18.85
C LYS A 105 -10.48 2.97 18.95
N GLY A 106 -9.85 1.81 19.15
CA GLY A 106 -10.55 0.52 19.25
C GLY A 106 -10.93 -0.11 17.91
N PHE A 107 -10.58 0.50 16.77
CA PHE A 107 -10.86 -0.09 15.47
C PHE A 107 -10.06 -1.38 15.25
N SER A 108 -10.74 -2.43 14.77
CA SER A 108 -10.09 -3.73 14.55
C SER A 108 -8.98 -3.61 13.52
N ARG A 109 -7.75 -3.99 13.89
CA ARG A 109 -6.59 -4.03 12.98
C ARG A 109 -6.88 -4.85 11.72
N ARG A 110 -7.61 -5.97 11.84
CA ARG A 110 -7.99 -6.80 10.69
C ARG A 110 -8.92 -6.04 9.74
N ARG A 111 -9.93 -5.35 10.28
CA ARG A 111 -10.85 -4.52 9.46
C ARG A 111 -10.12 -3.34 8.83
N ALA A 112 -9.20 -2.71 9.56
CA ALA A 112 -8.38 -1.61 9.03
C ALA A 112 -7.62 -2.06 7.78
N TRP A 113 -6.94 -3.21 7.85
CA TRP A 113 -6.21 -3.76 6.72
C TRP A 113 -7.10 -4.12 5.52
N SER A 114 -8.34 -4.56 5.74
CA SER A 114 -9.29 -4.78 4.64
C SER A 114 -9.64 -3.48 3.92
N ILE A 115 -9.95 -2.41 4.68
CA ILE A 115 -10.30 -1.09 4.12
C ILE A 115 -9.10 -0.49 3.39
N ILE A 116 -7.94 -0.46 4.02
CA ILE A 116 -6.70 0.04 3.42
C ILE A 116 -6.37 -0.74 2.14
N GLY A 117 -6.50 -2.07 2.17
CA GLY A 117 -6.28 -2.92 1.00
C GLY A 117 -7.22 -2.58 -0.16
N MET A 118 -8.49 -2.28 0.13
CA MET A 118 -9.47 -1.81 -0.84
C MET A 118 -9.06 -0.46 -1.43
N ARG A 119 -8.69 0.52 -0.59
CA ARG A 119 -8.24 1.84 -1.03
C ARG A 119 -6.97 1.81 -1.87
N ILE A 120 -6.03 0.92 -1.57
CA ILE A 120 -4.85 0.68 -2.41
C ILE A 120 -5.28 0.19 -3.80
N HIS A 121 -6.22 -0.76 -3.87
CA HIS A 121 -6.73 -1.25 -5.15
C HIS A 121 -7.45 -0.16 -5.94
N GLU A 122 -8.29 0.65 -5.29
CA GLU A 122 -8.95 1.81 -5.91
C GLU A 122 -7.93 2.81 -6.46
N MET A 123 -6.89 3.12 -5.69
CA MET A 123 -5.84 4.06 -6.09
C MET A 123 -5.01 3.54 -7.28
N LEU A 124 -4.62 2.27 -7.26
CA LEU A 124 -3.86 1.66 -8.36
C LEU A 124 -4.70 1.57 -9.64
N ASP A 125 -5.99 1.25 -9.51
CA ASP A 125 -6.90 1.22 -10.65
C ASP A 125 -7.11 2.62 -11.24
N TYR A 126 -7.26 3.62 -10.37
CA TYR A 126 -7.33 5.01 -10.79
C TYR A 126 -6.06 5.43 -11.54
N ALA A 127 -4.89 5.19 -10.96
CA ALA A 127 -3.60 5.52 -11.58
C ALA A 127 -3.45 4.84 -12.95
N TYR A 128 -3.80 3.56 -13.06
CA TYR A 128 -3.76 2.82 -14.33
C TYR A 128 -4.63 3.49 -15.41
N HIS A 129 -5.90 3.79 -15.11
CA HIS A 129 -6.82 4.40 -16.08
C HIS A 129 -6.41 5.83 -16.46
N HIS A 130 -5.66 6.51 -15.60
CA HIS A 130 -5.08 7.82 -15.90
C HIS A 130 -3.71 7.70 -16.59
N GLY A 131 -3.32 6.53 -17.09
CA GLY A 131 -2.11 6.36 -17.89
C GLY A 131 -0.81 6.44 -17.10
N VAL A 132 -0.84 6.22 -15.79
CA VAL A 132 0.36 6.12 -14.96
C VAL A 132 1.10 4.83 -15.28
N LYS A 133 2.36 4.95 -15.69
CA LYS A 133 3.27 3.82 -15.96
C LYS A 133 4.15 3.48 -14.77
N THR A 134 4.64 4.51 -14.10
CA THR A 134 5.59 4.39 -12.98
C THR A 134 5.06 5.17 -11.79
N LEU A 135 5.01 4.52 -10.64
CA LEU A 135 4.65 5.10 -9.35
C LEU A 135 5.89 5.25 -8.47
N PHE A 136 6.06 6.43 -7.90
CA PHE A 136 7.11 6.70 -6.92
C PHE A 136 6.54 6.73 -5.50
N LEU A 137 7.25 6.04 -4.61
CA LEU A 137 6.95 5.91 -3.19
C LEU A 137 8.13 6.42 -2.37
N GLU A 138 7.90 6.91 -1.15
CA GLU A 138 8.99 7.13 -0.21
C GLU A 138 9.70 5.81 0.11
N ASN A 139 11.03 5.81 0.18
CA ASN A 139 11.80 4.60 0.48
C ASN A 139 11.53 4.12 1.93
N PRO A 140 10.96 2.91 2.14
CA PRO A 140 10.65 2.40 3.47
C PRO A 140 11.91 2.13 4.32
N GLU A 141 13.08 1.84 3.71
CA GLU A 141 14.34 1.68 4.44
C GLU A 141 14.83 3.00 5.03
N VAL A 142 14.68 4.10 4.27
CA VAL A 142 15.03 5.43 4.76
C VAL A 142 14.10 5.83 5.90
N LEU A 143 12.80 5.53 5.77
CA LEU A 143 11.83 5.69 6.86
C LEU A 143 12.19 4.83 8.09
N GLY A 144 12.67 3.60 7.88
CA GLY A 144 13.14 2.69 8.93
C GLY A 144 14.40 3.20 9.65
N ARG A 145 15.35 3.80 8.95
CA ARG A 145 16.54 4.44 9.54
C ARG A 145 16.18 5.71 10.31
N LEU A 146 15.32 6.56 9.74
CA LEU A 146 14.81 7.76 10.43
C LEU A 146 14.09 7.40 11.72
N LYS A 147 13.26 6.34 11.69
CA LYS A 147 12.62 5.76 12.87
C LYS A 147 13.65 5.40 13.96
N LEU A 148 14.75 4.74 13.60
CA LEU A 148 15.81 4.37 14.55
C LEU A 148 16.49 5.61 15.16
N MET A 149 16.74 6.64 14.34
CA MET A 149 17.33 7.90 14.81
C MET A 149 16.40 8.69 15.74
N TRP A 150 15.09 8.70 15.47
CA TRP A 150 14.12 9.40 16.32
C TRP A 150 13.97 8.75 17.70
N ILE A 151 13.99 7.41 17.76
CA ILE A 151 14.05 6.66 19.02
C ILE A 151 15.30 7.06 19.82
N ARG A 152 16.46 7.17 19.14
CA ARG A 152 17.72 7.53 19.79
C ARG A 152 17.80 8.97 20.27
N ASN A 153 17.20 9.91 19.55
CA ASN A 153 17.35 11.34 19.83
C ASN A 153 16.27 11.91 20.76
N GLY A 154 15.26 11.11 21.16
CA GLY A 154 14.19 11.54 22.07
C GLY A 154 13.30 12.68 21.55
N ASP A 155 13.46 13.06 20.29
CA ASP A 155 12.97 14.34 19.80
C ASP A 155 11.66 14.18 19.01
N ARG A 156 10.65 14.94 19.44
CA ARG A 156 9.22 14.98 19.03
C ARG A 156 8.24 14.03 19.74
N GLY A 157 8.03 14.21 21.05
CA GLY A 157 6.83 13.72 21.76
C GLY A 157 6.71 12.19 21.87
N HIS A 158 5.62 11.71 22.50
CA HIS A 158 5.41 10.31 22.91
C HIS A 158 5.93 9.25 21.91
N GLU A 159 7.12 8.71 22.21
CA GLU A 159 7.95 7.82 21.40
C GLU A 159 7.16 6.65 20.74
N ASN A 160 6.23 6.07 21.50
CA ASN A 160 5.39 4.95 21.07
C ASN A 160 4.38 5.30 19.96
N TYR A 161 3.89 6.54 19.90
CA TYR A 161 2.91 6.94 18.87
C TYR A 161 3.58 7.09 17.52
N ASN A 162 4.70 7.82 17.46
CA ASN A 162 5.46 8.03 16.23
C ASN A 162 6.01 6.72 15.66
N HIS A 163 6.46 5.81 16.54
CA HIS A 163 6.90 4.48 16.14
C HIS A 163 5.79 3.69 15.43
N LYS A 164 4.56 3.73 15.97
CA LYS A 164 3.40 3.05 15.38
C LYS A 164 3.03 3.67 14.03
N VAL A 165 3.04 5.00 13.93
CA VAL A 165 2.76 5.73 12.68
C VAL A 165 3.77 5.35 11.60
N ALA A 166 5.07 5.34 11.91
CA ALA A 166 6.13 5.00 10.96
C ALA A 166 6.03 3.55 10.46
N ILE A 167 5.79 2.58 11.38
CA ILE A 167 5.55 1.17 11.00
C ILE A 167 4.35 1.07 10.06
N PHE A 168 3.28 1.77 10.40
CA PHE A 168 2.03 1.71 9.66
C PHE A 168 2.19 2.25 8.24
N ARG A 169 2.84 3.42 8.07
CA ARG A 169 3.17 3.99 6.76
C ARG A 169 4.03 3.05 5.92
N SER A 170 5.10 2.50 6.50
CA SER A 170 6.00 1.56 5.82
C SER A 170 5.27 0.31 5.35
N SER A 171 4.40 -0.24 6.19
CA SER A 171 3.57 -1.42 5.86
C SER A 171 2.57 -1.14 4.71
N ILE A 172 2.08 0.10 4.58
CA ILE A 172 1.22 0.50 3.46
C ILE A 172 2.04 0.63 2.17
N ILE A 173 3.21 1.27 2.24
CA ILE A 173 4.13 1.42 1.11
C ILE A 173 4.51 0.05 0.53
N GLU A 174 4.90 -0.90 1.38
CA GLU A 174 5.22 -2.28 0.98
C GLU A 174 4.03 -2.96 0.28
N ARG A 175 2.80 -2.77 0.80
CA ARG A 175 1.60 -3.32 0.17
C ARG A 175 1.29 -2.69 -1.18
N ILE A 176 1.56 -1.41 -1.36
CA ILE A 176 1.42 -0.75 -2.66
C ILE A 176 2.45 -1.33 -3.63
N ALA A 177 3.71 -1.44 -3.23
CA ALA A 177 4.78 -2.02 -4.05
C ALA A 177 4.48 -3.46 -4.49
N ILE A 178 3.96 -4.29 -3.57
CA ILE A 178 3.54 -5.66 -3.91
C ILE A 178 2.34 -5.66 -4.86
N LYS A 179 1.39 -4.72 -4.74
CA LYS A 179 0.14 -4.74 -5.52
C LYS A 179 0.21 -4.01 -6.86
N ALA A 180 1.10 -3.04 -7.02
CA ALA A 180 1.21 -2.25 -8.25
C ALA A 180 1.48 -3.08 -9.51
N PRO A 181 2.33 -4.13 -9.47
CA PRO A 181 2.52 -5.02 -10.62
C PRO A 181 1.24 -5.71 -11.10
N LEU A 182 0.25 -5.91 -10.23
CA LEU A 182 -1.05 -6.46 -10.64
C LEU A 182 -1.78 -5.54 -11.64
N TYR A 183 -1.43 -4.25 -11.64
CA TYR A 183 -1.97 -3.23 -12.54
C TYR A 183 -1.00 -2.92 -13.68
N SER A 184 0.04 -3.72 -13.88
CA SER A 184 1.13 -3.42 -14.82
C SER A 184 1.76 -2.04 -14.59
N ILE A 185 1.80 -1.58 -13.33
CA ILE A 185 2.44 -0.34 -12.91
C ILE A 185 3.77 -0.69 -12.23
N GLU A 186 4.84 -0.05 -12.68
CA GLU A 186 6.15 -0.16 -12.05
C GLU A 186 6.22 0.71 -10.79
N THR A 187 6.86 0.24 -9.73
CA THR A 187 7.11 1.05 -8.53
C THR A 187 8.60 1.31 -8.34
N LYS A 188 8.95 2.57 -8.12
CA LYS A 188 10.30 3.03 -7.76
C LYS A 188 10.25 3.81 -6.45
N TYR A 189 11.40 3.97 -5.81
CA TYR A 189 11.51 4.65 -4.53
C TYR A 189 12.29 5.96 -4.63
N VAL A 190 11.88 6.97 -3.86
CA VAL A 190 12.60 8.23 -3.70
C VAL A 190 13.00 8.46 -2.24
N ASN A 191 14.01 9.29 -2.03
CA ASN A 191 14.39 9.70 -0.68
C ASN A 191 13.35 10.72 -0.13
N PRO A 192 12.76 10.48 1.06
CA PRO A 192 11.77 11.38 1.68
C PRO A 192 12.33 12.74 2.12
N ARG A 193 13.66 12.96 2.14
CA ARG A 193 14.24 14.19 2.70
C ARG A 193 13.84 15.44 1.91
N GLY A 194 13.03 16.32 2.48
CA GLY A 194 12.61 17.60 1.87
C GLY A 194 11.31 17.54 1.05
N THR A 195 10.51 16.48 1.20
CA THR A 195 9.17 16.35 0.57
C THR A 195 8.06 17.04 1.38
N THR A 196 8.31 17.46 2.62
CA THR A 196 7.25 17.83 3.59
C THR A 196 7.32 19.28 4.10
N SER A 197 8.42 19.99 3.82
CA SER A 197 8.65 21.41 4.16
C SER A 197 9.90 21.92 3.42
N SER A 198 9.71 22.65 2.32
CA SER A 198 10.76 23.30 1.55
C SER A 198 10.17 24.50 0.81
N ILE A 199 11.02 25.42 0.34
CA ILE A 199 10.57 26.54 -0.51
C ILE A 199 9.85 26.01 -1.76
N GLU A 200 10.38 24.94 -2.36
CA GLU A 200 9.76 24.25 -3.51
C GLU A 200 8.36 23.70 -3.16
N HIS A 201 8.13 23.25 -1.92
CA HIS A 201 6.82 22.82 -1.45
C HIS A 201 5.82 23.98 -1.39
N ASP A 202 6.21 25.11 -0.78
CA ASP A 202 5.36 26.30 -0.67
C ASP A 202 5.06 26.97 -2.03
N GLU A 203 6.00 26.90 -2.96
CA GLU A 203 5.83 27.37 -4.34
C GLU A 203 4.86 26.49 -5.13
N LEU A 204 4.99 25.16 -5.03
CA LEU A 204 4.07 24.22 -5.70
C LEU A 204 2.65 24.31 -5.14
N MET A 205 2.50 24.45 -3.81
CA MET A 205 1.21 24.70 -3.17
C MET A 205 0.53 25.93 -3.79
N ARG A 206 1.26 27.04 -3.92
CA ARG A 206 0.74 28.28 -4.49
C ARG A 206 0.45 28.16 -5.99
N LYS A 207 1.33 27.52 -6.75
CA LYS A 207 1.21 27.37 -8.21
C LYS A 207 -0.02 26.55 -8.61
N TYR A 208 -0.30 25.46 -7.90
CA TYR A 208 -1.35 24.51 -8.27
C TYR A 208 -2.55 24.52 -7.30
N GLY A 209 -2.56 25.35 -6.27
CA GLY A 209 -3.64 25.42 -5.28
C GLY A 209 -3.79 24.13 -4.45
N LEU A 210 -2.71 23.37 -4.29
CA LEU A 210 -2.74 22.04 -3.68
C LEU A 210 -2.71 22.12 -2.15
N ASP A 211 -3.36 21.16 -1.50
CA ASP A 211 -3.13 20.95 -0.07
C ASP A 211 -1.71 20.39 0.17
N ARG A 212 -1.28 20.46 1.43
CA ARG A 212 0.07 20.07 1.84
C ARG A 212 0.43 18.64 1.41
N HIS A 213 -0.49 17.70 1.52
CA HIS A 213 -0.21 16.30 1.27
C HIS A 213 -0.23 15.96 -0.22
N THR A 214 -1.13 16.56 -0.99
CA THR A 214 -1.09 16.44 -2.44
C THR A 214 0.19 17.08 -3.01
N THR A 215 0.66 18.17 -2.41
CA THR A 215 1.97 18.75 -2.77
C THR A 215 3.12 17.81 -2.46
N SER A 216 3.09 17.13 -1.31
CA SER A 216 4.09 16.10 -0.99
C SER A 216 4.10 14.98 -2.04
N ALA A 217 2.92 14.52 -2.46
CA ALA A 217 2.78 13.52 -3.52
C ALA A 217 3.34 14.02 -4.87
N HIS A 218 3.10 15.29 -5.22
CA HIS A 218 3.65 15.91 -6.42
C HIS A 218 5.17 16.00 -6.39
N LEU A 219 5.76 16.40 -5.25
CA LEU A 219 7.22 16.42 -5.07
C LEU A 219 7.85 15.03 -5.18
N ILE A 220 7.18 14.00 -4.64
CA ILE A 220 7.62 12.61 -4.79
C ILE A 220 7.67 12.23 -6.28
N ALA A 221 6.64 12.60 -7.05
CA ALA A 221 6.60 12.35 -8.48
C ALA A 221 7.72 13.10 -9.23
N LEU A 222 7.90 14.40 -8.95
CA LEU A 222 8.92 15.25 -9.57
C LEU A 222 10.34 14.75 -9.31
N ARG A 223 10.62 14.31 -8.08
CA ARG A 223 11.91 13.71 -7.72
C ARG A 223 12.13 12.40 -8.45
N GLY A 224 11.08 11.59 -8.55
CA GLY A 224 11.12 10.37 -9.32
C GLY A 224 11.49 10.62 -10.78
N LEU A 225 10.86 11.61 -11.41
CA LEU A 225 11.16 12.04 -12.78
C LEU A 225 12.63 12.51 -12.95
N LYS A 226 13.18 13.28 -12.00
CA LYS A 226 14.57 13.77 -12.05
C LYS A 226 15.63 12.67 -11.89
N HIS A 227 15.26 11.51 -11.34
CA HIS A 227 16.17 10.41 -10.99
C HIS A 227 15.83 9.10 -11.72
N GLN A 228 15.16 9.19 -12.88
CA GLN A 228 14.82 8.02 -13.71
C GLN A 228 16.03 7.39 -14.41
#